data_AF-A0A9W8Y5X2-F1
#
_entry.id   AF-A0A9W8Y5X2-F1
#
_cell.length_a   1.000
_cell.length_b   1.000
_cell.length_c   1.000
_cell.angle_alpha   90.00
_cell.angle_beta   90.00
_cell.angle_gamma   90.00
#
_symmetry.space_group_name_H-M   'P 1'
#
loop_
_entity.id
_entity.type
_entity.pdbx_description
1 polymer ?
#
loop_
_entity_poly.entity_id
_entity_poly.type
_entity_poly.pdbx_seq_one_letter_code
_entity_poly.pdbx_strand_id
1 'polypeptide(L)'
;MPRDKDQRKPRGDPLAGWKKENLAAPKHQKQQVQDFPQSIYDDVGPVPAPVAKRVTEARKSILKRVPPQQQGKVQEPLGGGGQSEDLAEPKRLKDDEQGMCPDGDTRWPPPKSTHSKPLHLLLDEKGSKRIYYHLIFKNNAPEAKTWKQEIKSKAQFYHKQKFPPAPPITEAGKSAQQIQQEMEQLEIDNKGKARSAIITAKMQRKLRELSSGPRGTIWLLEEENIDVWRCIEIVQKASPPHNAVNLGATTEKFEVFGVGLKGEKDHVLLVSQKVTVI
;
A
#
# COMPACT_ATOMS: atom_id res chain seq x y z
N MET A 1 25.74 -61.76 -36.94
CA MET A 1 24.77 -60.75 -36.47
C MET A 1 25.38 -59.36 -36.69
N PRO A 2 25.03 -58.66 -37.78
CA PRO A 2 25.57 -57.34 -38.09
C PRO A 2 24.83 -56.25 -37.29
N ARG A 3 25.57 -55.23 -36.81
CA ARG A 3 25.01 -54.06 -36.11
C ARG A 3 24.68 -52.97 -37.13
N ASP A 4 23.40 -52.63 -37.23
CA ASP A 4 22.92 -51.49 -38.02
C ASP A 4 23.42 -50.17 -37.42
N LYS A 5 23.93 -49.31 -38.32
CA LYS A 5 24.36 -47.94 -38.04
C LYS A 5 23.16 -47.02 -38.28
N ASP A 6 22.53 -46.58 -37.20
CA ASP A 6 21.47 -45.57 -37.29
C ASP A 6 22.03 -44.20 -37.71
N GLN A 7 21.52 -43.72 -38.83
CA GLN A 7 21.82 -42.47 -39.49
C GLN A 7 21.26 -41.28 -38.69
N ARG A 8 22.15 -40.43 -38.18
CA ARG A 8 21.78 -39.10 -37.65
C ARG A 8 21.48 -38.16 -38.81
N LYS A 9 20.19 -37.90 -39.09
CA LYS A 9 19.78 -36.76 -39.92
C LYS A 9 19.91 -35.45 -39.12
N PRO A 10 20.43 -34.36 -39.70
CA PRO A 10 20.49 -33.06 -39.02
C PRO A 10 19.07 -32.50 -38.82
N ARG A 11 18.77 -32.06 -37.59
CA ARG A 11 17.55 -31.32 -37.25
C ARG A 11 17.59 -29.96 -37.97
N GLY A 12 16.55 -29.68 -38.75
CA GLY A 12 16.37 -28.38 -39.41
C GLY A 12 16.23 -27.23 -38.41
N ASP A 13 16.57 -26.02 -38.87
CA ASP A 13 16.53 -24.77 -38.12
C ASP A 13 15.09 -24.43 -37.70
N PRO A 14 14.77 -24.36 -36.39
CA PRO A 14 13.42 -24.09 -35.90
C PRO A 14 12.93 -22.66 -36.16
N LEU A 15 13.75 -21.76 -36.72
CA LEU A 15 13.42 -20.34 -36.90
C LEU A 15 13.13 -19.92 -38.36
N ALA A 16 13.17 -20.86 -39.31
CA ALA A 16 13.03 -20.56 -40.74
C ALA A 16 11.65 -19.97 -41.16
N GLY A 17 10.64 -19.96 -40.29
CA GLY A 17 9.29 -19.47 -40.59
C GLY A 17 8.89 -18.12 -39.98
N TRP A 18 9.73 -17.48 -39.15
CA TRP A 18 9.26 -16.40 -38.24
C TRP A 18 9.25 -14.97 -38.81
N LYS A 19 9.42 -14.78 -40.12
CA LYS A 19 9.62 -13.43 -40.71
C LYS A 19 8.48 -12.88 -41.58
N LYS A 20 7.32 -13.52 -41.64
CA LYS A 20 6.17 -12.96 -42.37
C LYS A 20 4.92 -13.19 -41.55
N GLU A 21 4.15 -12.12 -41.34
CA GLU A 21 2.86 -12.03 -40.62
C GLU A 21 2.93 -11.44 -39.20
N ASN A 22 3.30 -10.17 -39.12
CA ASN A 22 2.80 -9.27 -38.08
C ASN A 22 2.20 -8.02 -38.77
N LEU A 23 1.08 -8.20 -39.45
CA LEU A 23 0.24 -7.12 -40.00
C LEU A 23 -0.83 -6.75 -38.96
N ALA A 24 -0.39 -6.29 -37.79
CA ALA A 24 -1.27 -5.64 -36.81
C ALA A 24 -0.93 -4.14 -36.75
N ALA A 25 -1.15 -3.44 -37.88
CA ALA A 25 -1.17 -1.98 -37.89
C ALA A 25 -2.42 -1.50 -37.13
N PRO A 26 -2.33 -0.53 -36.21
CA PRO A 26 -3.49 0.00 -35.50
C PRO A 26 -4.47 0.65 -36.48
N LYS A 27 -5.74 0.22 -36.47
CA LYS A 27 -6.81 0.88 -37.23
C LYS A 27 -7.08 2.26 -36.61
N HIS A 28 -7.04 3.32 -37.42
CA HIS A 28 -7.38 4.68 -37.01
C HIS A 28 -8.76 4.74 -36.34
N GLN A 29 -8.80 5.29 -35.12
CA GLN A 29 -10.03 5.59 -34.40
C GLN A 29 -10.85 6.63 -35.18
N LYS A 30 -12.04 6.24 -35.65
CA LYS A 30 -13.08 7.20 -36.03
C LYS A 30 -13.55 7.90 -34.76
N GLN A 31 -13.55 9.24 -34.78
CA GLN A 31 -14.17 10.08 -33.76
C GLN A 31 -15.62 9.64 -33.55
N GLN A 32 -15.91 9.07 -32.38
CA GLN A 32 -17.29 8.97 -31.91
C GLN A 32 -17.65 10.33 -31.32
N VAL A 33 -18.58 11.02 -31.98
CA VAL A 33 -19.34 12.11 -31.38
C VAL A 33 -20.14 11.50 -30.23
N GLN A 34 -19.74 11.81 -28.99
CA GLN A 34 -20.53 11.47 -27.82
C GLN A 34 -21.55 12.59 -27.59
N ASP A 35 -22.73 12.45 -28.19
CA ASP A 35 -23.93 13.11 -27.68
C ASP A 35 -24.36 12.38 -26.41
N PHE A 36 -24.18 13.04 -25.27
CA PHE A 36 -24.77 12.60 -24.01
C PHE A 36 -26.16 13.24 -23.86
N PRO A 37 -27.23 12.48 -23.58
CA PRO A 37 -28.48 13.05 -23.14
C PRO A 37 -28.29 13.68 -21.74
N GLN A 38 -28.66 14.96 -21.61
CA GLN A 38 -28.81 15.66 -20.34
C GLN A 38 -29.74 14.87 -19.42
N SER A 39 -29.21 14.38 -18.30
CA SER A 39 -30.03 13.86 -17.21
C SER A 39 -30.73 15.02 -16.49
N ILE A 40 -32.05 15.03 -16.58
CA ILE A 40 -32.98 15.86 -15.82
C ILE A 40 -32.95 15.36 -14.37
N TYR A 41 -32.29 16.09 -13.48
CA TYR A 41 -32.70 16.10 -12.07
C TYR A 41 -33.11 17.53 -11.77
N ASP A 42 -34.42 17.74 -11.84
CA ASP A 42 -35.07 18.94 -11.34
C ASP A 42 -34.84 19.04 -9.83
N ASP A 43 -34.23 20.16 -9.48
CA ASP A 43 -33.99 20.66 -8.13
C ASP A 43 -35.35 21.06 -7.53
N VAL A 44 -36.03 20.11 -6.88
CA VAL A 44 -37.23 20.43 -6.09
C VAL A 44 -36.76 21.01 -4.76
N GLY A 45 -36.70 22.33 -4.72
CA GLY A 45 -36.29 23.11 -3.57
C GLY A 45 -37.09 22.83 -2.29
N PRO A 46 -36.55 23.22 -1.12
CA PRO A 46 -37.17 22.93 0.17
C PRO A 46 -38.47 23.72 0.38
N VAL A 47 -39.51 22.99 0.81
CA VAL A 47 -40.81 23.50 1.25
C VAL A 47 -40.64 24.40 2.50
N PRO A 48 -41.34 25.55 2.59
CA PRO A 48 -41.27 26.43 3.76
C PRO A 48 -41.94 25.81 4.99
N ALA A 49 -41.26 25.88 6.14
CA ALA A 49 -41.79 25.48 7.43
C ALA A 49 -42.81 26.50 7.98
N PRO A 50 -43.87 26.06 8.70
CA PRO A 50 -44.83 26.95 9.31
C PRO A 50 -44.26 27.68 10.53
N VAL A 51 -44.63 28.96 10.60
CA VAL A 51 -44.25 29.93 11.63
C VAL A 51 -44.88 29.58 12.98
N ALA A 52 -44.05 29.23 13.97
CA ALA A 52 -44.42 29.28 15.38
C ALA A 52 -43.67 30.44 16.06
N LYS A 53 -44.46 31.31 16.71
CA LYS A 53 -44.02 32.53 17.40
C LYS A 53 -43.45 32.19 18.80
N ARG A 54 -42.63 33.14 19.31
CA ARG A 54 -42.26 33.40 20.73
C ARG A 54 -41.21 32.42 21.30
N VAL A 55 -40.13 32.80 21.99
CA VAL A 55 -39.79 33.93 22.89
C VAL A 55 -38.23 34.09 22.90
N THR A 56 -37.77 35.28 23.31
CA THR A 56 -36.42 35.79 23.68
C THR A 56 -35.31 34.74 23.97
N GLU A 57 -34.01 34.95 23.68
CA GLU A 57 -33.14 35.95 24.31
C GLU A 57 -31.69 35.84 23.76
N ALA A 58 -30.99 36.98 23.72
CA ALA A 58 -29.53 37.21 23.80
C ALA A 58 -28.50 36.25 23.13
N ARG A 59 -27.85 36.72 22.06
CA ARG A 59 -26.40 37.05 21.98
C ARG A 59 -25.96 37.27 20.51
N LYS A 60 -25.83 38.54 20.13
CA LYS A 60 -25.14 38.96 18.89
C LYS A 60 -23.64 39.07 19.16
N SER A 61 -22.85 38.13 18.66
CA SER A 61 -21.42 38.34 18.39
C SER A 61 -21.23 38.52 16.88
N ILE A 62 -20.47 39.57 16.56
CA ILE A 62 -20.30 40.17 15.25
C ILE A 62 -19.21 39.41 14.49
N LEU A 63 -19.59 38.70 13.42
CA LEU A 63 -18.64 38.18 12.42
C LEU A 63 -18.72 39.07 11.18
N LYS A 64 -17.70 39.91 11.01
CA LYS A 64 -17.49 40.76 9.84
C LYS A 64 -17.23 39.86 8.62
N ARG A 65 -18.16 39.92 7.65
CA ARG A 65 -17.97 39.45 6.27
C ARG A 65 -16.95 40.35 5.58
N VAL A 66 -15.89 39.75 5.04
CA VAL A 66 -15.01 40.36 4.04
C VAL A 66 -15.54 39.94 2.66
N PRO A 67 -15.76 40.88 1.72
CA PRO A 67 -16.25 40.57 0.38
C PRO A 67 -15.13 40.03 -0.55
N PRO A 68 -15.47 39.18 -1.54
CA PRO A 68 -14.51 38.70 -2.52
C PRO A 68 -14.26 39.76 -3.59
N GLN A 69 -12.99 40.14 -3.78
CA GLN A 69 -12.56 40.94 -4.92
C GLN A 69 -12.51 40.10 -6.20
N GLN A 70 -13.09 40.70 -7.24
CA GLN A 70 -13.16 40.24 -8.61
C GLN A 70 -11.84 40.47 -9.38
N GLN A 71 -11.65 39.61 -10.39
CA GLN A 71 -11.11 39.92 -11.73
C GLN A 71 -9.62 40.29 -11.93
N GLY A 72 -8.99 39.43 -12.72
CA GLY A 72 -7.82 39.69 -13.57
C GLY A 72 -7.05 38.38 -13.78
N LYS A 73 -6.66 37.94 -14.97
CA LYS A 73 -6.77 38.44 -16.34
C LYS A 73 -6.41 37.23 -17.21
N VAL A 74 -7.19 36.98 -18.27
CA VAL A 74 -6.87 36.02 -19.33
C VAL A 74 -5.62 36.50 -20.06
N GLN A 75 -4.61 35.64 -20.19
CA GLN A 75 -3.58 35.74 -21.22
C GLN A 75 -3.23 34.32 -21.73
N GLU A 76 -3.71 34.05 -22.94
CA GLU A 76 -3.13 33.14 -23.92
C GLU A 76 -3.19 33.89 -25.27
N PRO A 77 -2.48 33.44 -26.31
CA PRO A 77 -1.14 32.86 -26.38
C PRO A 77 -0.33 33.61 -27.46
N LEU A 78 0.97 33.30 -27.65
CA LEU A 78 1.65 33.43 -28.95
C LEU A 78 3.07 32.85 -28.90
N GLY A 79 3.30 31.86 -29.77
CA GLY A 79 4.61 31.34 -30.20
C GLY A 79 5.21 30.32 -29.23
N GLY A 80 5.49 29.08 -29.59
CA GLY A 80 5.84 28.54 -30.91
C GLY A 80 7.07 27.66 -30.70
N GLY A 81 7.01 26.39 -31.11
CA GLY A 81 8.14 25.48 -31.02
C GLY A 81 7.69 24.07 -30.68
N GLY A 82 7.22 23.34 -31.69
CA GLY A 82 7.12 21.90 -31.60
C GLY A 82 8.51 21.30 -31.39
N GLN A 83 8.62 20.36 -30.47
CA GLN A 83 9.67 19.35 -30.46
C GLN A 83 9.11 18.07 -29.83
N SER A 84 9.45 16.99 -30.52
CA SER A 84 9.07 15.59 -30.38
C SER A 84 8.76 15.08 -28.98
N GLU A 85 7.73 14.24 -28.94
CA GLU A 85 7.63 13.12 -28.00
C GLU A 85 8.83 12.19 -28.19
N ASP A 86 9.95 12.53 -27.54
CA ASP A 86 11.03 11.58 -27.32
C ASP A 86 10.66 10.71 -26.12
N LEU A 87 10.60 9.40 -26.41
CA LEU A 87 10.74 8.30 -25.46
C LEU A 87 11.71 8.71 -24.35
N ALA A 88 11.16 8.97 -23.16
CA ALA A 88 11.96 9.30 -21.99
C ALA A 88 12.91 8.12 -21.71
N GLU A 89 14.16 8.27 -22.13
CA GLU A 89 15.24 7.39 -21.72
C GLU A 89 15.26 7.31 -20.19
N PRO A 90 15.53 6.13 -19.61
CA PRO A 90 15.63 5.99 -18.17
C PRO A 90 16.70 6.96 -17.69
N LYS A 91 16.29 7.97 -16.89
CA LYS A 91 17.20 8.90 -16.22
C LYS A 91 18.28 8.09 -15.54
N ARG A 92 19.50 8.11 -16.09
CA ARG A 92 20.68 7.55 -15.42
C ARG A 92 20.84 8.30 -14.10
N LEU A 93 20.71 7.56 -12.99
CA LEU A 93 21.01 8.05 -11.65
C LEU A 93 22.45 8.55 -11.64
N LYS A 94 22.70 9.66 -10.95
CA LYS A 94 24.07 10.17 -10.79
C LYS A 94 24.89 9.18 -9.97
N ASP A 95 26.19 9.09 -10.22
CA ASP A 95 27.11 8.13 -9.58
C ASP A 95 27.02 8.17 -8.02
N ASP A 96 26.74 9.35 -7.45
CA ASP A 96 26.54 9.55 -6.00
C ASP A 96 25.27 8.86 -5.46
N GLU A 97 24.20 8.77 -6.26
CA GLU A 97 22.95 8.07 -5.90
C GLU A 97 23.11 6.54 -6.06
N GLN A 98 23.94 6.12 -7.00
CA GLN A 98 24.24 4.71 -7.27
C GLN A 98 25.03 4.05 -6.14
N GLY A 99 25.91 4.82 -5.47
CA GLY A 99 26.61 4.36 -4.25
C GLY A 99 25.71 4.23 -3.01
N MET A 100 24.58 4.93 -2.97
CA MET A 100 23.63 4.91 -1.85
C MET A 100 22.57 3.80 -1.98
N CYS A 101 22.33 3.33 -3.20
CA CYS A 101 21.40 2.26 -3.53
C CYS A 101 22.19 1.10 -4.16
N PRO A 102 22.84 0.24 -3.35
CA PRO A 102 23.47 -0.96 -3.88
C PRO A 102 22.42 -1.71 -4.73
N ASP A 103 22.81 -2.05 -5.96
CA ASP A 103 21.97 -2.71 -6.98
C ASP A 103 20.94 -1.84 -7.71
N GLY A 104 20.98 -0.51 -7.57
CA GLY A 104 20.09 0.39 -8.31
C GLY A 104 18.62 0.34 -7.85
N ASP A 105 18.36 -0.21 -6.66
CA ASP A 105 17.02 -0.29 -6.09
C ASP A 105 16.53 1.08 -5.58
N THR A 106 15.94 1.87 -6.49
CA THR A 106 15.39 3.20 -6.23
C THR A 106 14.01 3.19 -5.57
N ARG A 107 13.43 2.01 -5.30
CA ARG A 107 12.11 1.90 -4.65
C ARG A 107 12.14 2.38 -3.20
N TRP A 108 13.33 2.50 -2.63
CA TRP A 108 13.55 2.82 -1.25
C TRP A 108 14.22 4.18 -1.11
N PRO A 109 13.90 4.92 -0.03
CA PRO A 109 14.73 6.04 0.33
C PRO A 109 16.19 5.57 0.54
N PRO A 110 17.17 6.41 0.16
CA PRO A 110 18.55 6.19 0.51
C PRO A 110 18.69 5.89 2.01
N PRO A 111 19.48 4.89 2.40
CA PRO A 111 19.74 4.66 3.81
C PRO A 111 20.41 5.89 4.42
N LYS A 112 20.02 6.26 5.65
CA LYS A 112 20.59 7.37 6.45
C LYS A 112 20.30 8.79 5.94
N SER A 113 19.43 8.98 4.95
CA SER A 113 18.98 10.31 4.59
C SER A 113 17.99 10.86 5.63
N THR A 114 18.23 12.08 6.10
CA THR A 114 17.27 12.80 6.94
C THR A 114 16.40 13.67 6.04
N HIS A 115 15.08 13.57 6.19
CA HIS A 115 14.13 14.34 5.41
C HIS A 115 13.28 15.19 6.35
N SER A 116 13.18 16.48 6.05
CA SER A 116 12.33 17.42 6.79
C SER A 116 10.85 17.32 6.40
N LYS A 117 10.54 16.64 5.31
CA LYS A 117 9.19 16.41 4.80
C LYS A 117 8.96 14.91 4.55
N PRO A 118 7.70 14.44 4.64
CA PRO A 118 7.37 13.06 4.29
C PRO A 118 7.68 12.79 2.82
N LEU A 119 8.40 11.70 2.57
CA LEU A 119 8.64 11.24 1.20
C LEU A 119 7.36 10.63 0.63
N HIS A 120 7.23 10.70 -0.69
CA HIS A 120 6.11 10.12 -1.41
C HIS A 120 6.55 8.97 -2.29
N LEU A 121 5.78 7.90 -2.30
CA LEU A 121 5.88 6.83 -3.29
C LEU A 121 4.67 6.92 -4.22
N LEU A 122 4.94 6.95 -5.52
CA LEU A 122 3.92 6.84 -6.55
C LEU A 122 3.94 5.41 -7.07
N LEU A 123 2.80 4.74 -6.95
CA LEU A 123 2.58 3.43 -7.54
C LEU A 123 1.71 3.60 -8.80
N ASP A 124 2.27 3.29 -9.96
CA ASP A 124 1.52 3.16 -11.21
C ASP A 124 1.00 1.71 -11.30
N GLU A 125 -0.28 1.50 -10.98
CA GLU A 125 -0.92 0.22 -11.24
C GLU A 125 -1.39 0.19 -12.71
N LYS A 126 -1.08 -0.91 -13.44
CA LYS A 126 -1.26 -1.00 -14.90
C LYS A 126 -2.70 -0.66 -15.33
N GLY A 127 -2.89 0.52 -15.92
CA GLY A 127 -4.20 1.00 -16.41
C GLY A 127 -5.06 1.73 -15.38
N SER A 128 -4.57 1.91 -14.14
CA SER A 128 -5.27 2.54 -13.03
C SER A 128 -4.76 3.96 -12.72
N LYS A 129 -5.46 4.63 -11.81
CA LYS A 129 -5.05 5.91 -11.21
C LYS A 129 -3.74 5.74 -10.44
N ARG A 130 -2.87 6.75 -10.52
CA ARG A 130 -1.67 6.87 -9.66
C ARG A 130 -2.05 6.88 -8.19
N ILE A 131 -1.52 5.92 -7.42
CA ILE A 131 -1.73 5.86 -5.98
C ILE A 131 -0.54 6.51 -5.29
N TYR A 132 -0.83 7.44 -4.39
CA TYR A 132 0.15 8.19 -3.62
C TYR A 132 0.24 7.65 -2.19
N TYR A 133 1.45 7.34 -1.76
CA TYR A 133 1.73 6.89 -0.40
C TYR A 133 2.72 7.83 0.28
N HIS A 134 2.50 8.12 1.57
CA HIS A 134 3.50 8.71 2.43
C HIS A 134 4.42 7.63 2.99
N LEU A 135 5.73 7.79 2.85
CA LEU A 135 6.71 6.86 3.41
C LEU A 135 6.98 7.18 4.88
N ILE A 136 6.83 6.15 5.72
CA ILE A 136 7.05 6.16 7.17
C ILE A 136 8.39 5.51 7.52
N PHE A 137 8.85 4.55 6.71
CA PHE A 137 10.05 3.77 7.01
C PHE A 137 11.30 4.64 7.15
N LYS A 138 11.96 4.56 8.32
CA LYS A 138 13.14 5.36 8.69
C LYS A 138 12.95 6.88 8.51
N ASN A 139 11.71 7.34 8.49
CA ASN A 139 11.39 8.75 8.39
C ASN A 139 11.26 9.36 9.80
N ASN A 140 12.06 10.40 10.08
CA ASN A 140 12.08 11.06 11.38
C ASN A 140 11.07 12.21 11.49
N ALA A 141 10.34 12.54 10.42
CA ALA A 141 9.31 13.58 10.42
C ALA A 141 8.24 13.30 11.48
N PRO A 142 7.74 14.34 12.19
CA PRO A 142 6.74 14.16 13.23
C PRO A 142 5.44 13.53 12.70
N GLU A 143 5.03 13.87 11.48
CA GLU A 143 3.84 13.31 10.82
C GLU A 143 3.96 11.79 10.63
N ALA A 144 5.15 11.31 10.28
CA ALA A 144 5.40 9.87 10.12
C ALA A 144 5.21 9.10 11.44
N LYS A 145 5.57 9.72 12.58
CA LYS A 145 5.33 9.14 13.91
C LYS A 145 3.84 9.10 14.23
N THR A 146 3.10 10.18 13.93
CA THR A 146 1.65 10.26 14.09
C THR A 146 0.95 9.16 13.29
N TRP A 147 1.24 9.04 11.98
CA TRP A 147 0.64 7.99 11.15
C TRP A 147 0.96 6.58 11.62
N LYS A 148 2.20 6.34 12.06
CA LYS A 148 2.59 5.03 12.63
C LYS A 148 1.78 4.70 13.89
N GLN A 149 1.49 5.70 14.73
CA GLN A 149 0.65 5.52 15.92
C GLN A 149 -0.82 5.28 15.54
N GLU A 150 -1.35 6.02 14.58
CA GLU A 150 -2.71 5.80 14.06
C GLU A 150 -2.90 4.39 13.49
N ILE A 151 -1.96 3.92 12.66
CA ILE A 151 -1.96 2.55 12.12
C ILE A 151 -1.96 1.52 13.26
N LYS A 152 -1.12 1.72 14.28
CA LYS A 152 -1.08 0.83 15.44
C LYS A 152 -2.40 0.81 16.22
N SER A 153 -2.99 1.98 16.47
CA SER A 153 -4.27 2.09 17.17
C SER A 153 -5.41 1.44 16.37
N LYS A 154 -5.48 1.69 15.05
CA LYS A 154 -6.45 1.04 14.16
C LYS A 154 -6.25 -0.48 14.15
N ALA A 155 -5.04 -0.96 13.90
CA ALA A 155 -4.73 -2.39 13.90
C ALA A 155 -5.10 -3.06 15.24
N GLN A 156 -4.82 -2.40 16.38
CA GLN A 156 -5.21 -2.90 17.69
C GLN A 156 -6.74 -2.94 17.88
N PHE A 157 -7.46 -1.93 17.41
CA PHE A 157 -8.92 -1.88 17.47
C PHE A 157 -9.56 -3.03 16.69
N TYR A 158 -9.21 -3.19 15.41
CA TYR A 158 -9.74 -4.28 14.57
C TYR A 158 -9.32 -5.66 15.08
N HIS A 159 -8.08 -5.79 15.57
CA HIS A 159 -7.64 -7.03 16.20
C HIS A 159 -8.49 -7.40 17.42
N LYS A 160 -8.83 -6.45 18.30
CA LYS A 160 -9.68 -6.73 19.47
C LYS A 160 -11.09 -7.14 19.07
N GLN A 161 -11.63 -6.60 17.99
CA GLN A 161 -12.95 -6.99 17.47
C GLN A 161 -12.93 -8.43 16.93
N LYS A 162 -11.90 -8.79 16.16
CA LYS A 162 -11.79 -10.09 15.50
C LYS A 162 -11.25 -11.20 16.41
N PHE A 163 -10.38 -10.84 17.34
CA PHE A 163 -9.77 -11.70 18.33
C PHE A 163 -10.04 -11.09 19.72
N PRO A 164 -11.25 -11.30 20.26
CA PRO A 164 -11.57 -10.81 21.59
C PRO A 164 -10.58 -11.37 22.62
N PRO A 165 -10.19 -10.57 23.62
CA PRO A 165 -9.31 -11.06 24.67
C PRO A 165 -9.96 -12.25 25.37
N ALA A 166 -9.14 -13.23 25.74
CA ALA A 166 -9.59 -14.34 26.56
C ALA A 166 -10.20 -13.82 27.87
N PRO A 167 -11.20 -14.53 28.43
CA PRO A 167 -11.73 -14.18 29.75
C PRO A 167 -10.59 -14.13 30.78
N PRO A 168 -10.66 -13.22 31.76
CA PRO A 168 -9.66 -13.15 32.81
C PRO A 168 -9.57 -14.50 33.52
N ILE A 169 -8.34 -14.97 33.77
CA ILE A 169 -8.10 -16.21 34.48
C ILE A 169 -8.59 -16.00 35.92
N THR A 170 -9.66 -16.70 36.31
CA THR A 170 -10.17 -16.62 37.69
C THR A 170 -9.16 -17.24 38.64
N GLU A 171 -8.62 -16.44 39.56
CA GLU A 171 -7.56 -16.83 40.50
C GLU A 171 -8.06 -17.72 41.67
N ALA A 172 -9.37 -17.94 41.77
CA ALA A 172 -9.97 -18.66 42.88
C ALA A 172 -9.54 -20.14 42.88
N GLY A 173 -8.63 -20.50 43.79
CA GLY A 173 -8.22 -21.89 44.07
C GLY A 173 -7.12 -22.47 43.19
N LYS A 174 -6.55 -21.68 42.25
CA LYS A 174 -5.42 -22.13 41.42
C LYS A 174 -4.09 -21.80 42.09
N SER A 175 -3.11 -22.69 41.96
CA SER A 175 -1.75 -22.40 42.43
C SER A 175 -1.05 -21.40 41.49
N ALA A 176 -0.04 -20.68 41.99
CA ALA A 176 0.75 -19.76 41.17
C ALA A 176 1.37 -20.45 39.94
N GLN A 177 1.78 -21.71 40.08
CA GLN A 177 2.31 -22.51 38.96
C GLN A 177 1.26 -22.80 37.90
N GLN A 178 0.02 -23.12 38.31
CA GLN A 178 -1.08 -23.37 37.37
C GLN A 178 -1.45 -22.08 36.60
N ILE A 179 -1.50 -20.94 37.30
CA ILE A 179 -1.76 -19.64 36.66
C ILE A 179 -0.68 -19.34 35.62
N GLN A 180 0.59 -19.58 35.95
CA GLN A 180 1.71 -19.35 35.02
C GLN A 180 1.65 -20.27 33.78
N GLN A 181 1.36 -21.56 33.96
CA GLN A 181 1.20 -22.50 32.85
C GLN A 181 0.02 -22.12 31.95
N GLU A 182 -1.10 -21.68 32.53
CA GLU A 182 -2.27 -21.23 31.78
C GLU A 182 -1.99 -19.95 30.99
N MET A 183 -1.22 -19.02 31.56
CA MET A 183 -0.76 -17.81 30.86
C MET A 183 0.19 -18.14 29.70
N GLU A 184 1.15 -19.05 29.89
CA GLU A 184 2.08 -19.48 28.85
C GLU A 184 1.33 -20.18 27.71
N GLN A 185 0.41 -21.09 28.03
CA GLN A 185 -0.42 -21.77 27.03
C GLN A 185 -1.26 -20.76 26.24
N LEU A 186 -1.83 -19.76 26.92
CA LEU A 186 -2.60 -18.71 26.27
C LEU A 186 -1.75 -17.83 25.35
N GLU A 187 -0.49 -17.59 25.70
CA GLU A 187 0.47 -16.90 24.83
C GLU A 187 0.81 -17.73 23.59
N ILE A 188 1.07 -19.03 23.75
CA ILE A 188 1.32 -19.98 22.65
C ILE A 188 0.11 -20.03 21.71
N ASP A 189 -1.09 -20.16 22.25
CA ASP A 189 -2.34 -20.21 21.49
C ASP A 189 -2.59 -18.90 20.73
N ASN A 190 -2.38 -17.75 21.39
CA ASN A 190 -2.52 -16.44 20.77
C ASN A 190 -1.50 -16.25 19.64
N LYS A 191 -0.24 -16.67 19.83
CA LYS A 191 0.80 -16.67 18.80
C LYS A 191 0.41 -17.57 17.62
N GLY A 192 -0.12 -18.76 17.89
CA GLY A 192 -0.61 -19.70 16.88
C GLY A 192 -1.75 -19.12 16.05
N LYS A 193 -2.75 -18.52 16.71
CA LYS A 193 -3.88 -17.82 16.06
C LYS A 193 -3.40 -16.66 15.19
N ALA A 194 -2.52 -15.80 15.72
CA ALA A 194 -1.94 -14.68 14.99
C ALA A 194 -1.17 -15.17 13.75
N ARG A 195 -0.33 -16.21 13.88
CA ARG A 195 0.41 -16.78 12.75
C ARG A 195 -0.52 -17.34 11.68
N SER A 196 -1.56 -18.08 12.08
CA SER A 196 -2.57 -18.60 11.17
C SER A 196 -3.25 -17.47 10.39
N ALA A 197 -3.65 -16.39 11.08
CA ALA A 197 -4.29 -15.23 10.44
C ALA A 197 -3.39 -14.56 9.38
N ILE A 198 -2.09 -14.44 9.62
CA ILE A 198 -1.14 -13.88 8.64
C ILE A 198 -1.05 -14.79 7.40
N ILE A 199 -0.93 -16.11 7.60
CA ILE A 199 -0.87 -17.07 6.50
C ILE A 199 -2.16 -17.03 5.67
N THR A 200 -3.32 -17.02 6.35
CA THR A 200 -4.63 -16.90 5.69
C THR A 200 -4.74 -15.60 4.90
N ALA A 201 -4.32 -14.46 5.46
CA ALA A 201 -4.34 -13.18 4.76
C ALA A 201 -3.46 -13.20 3.50
N LYS A 202 -2.28 -13.83 3.57
CA LYS A 202 -1.41 -14.03 2.40
C LYS A 202 -2.06 -14.92 1.33
N MET A 203 -2.65 -16.05 1.73
CA MET A 203 -3.34 -16.98 0.81
C MET A 203 -4.58 -16.35 0.15
N GLN A 204 -5.32 -15.53 0.90
CA GLN A 204 -6.48 -14.80 0.40
C GLN A 204 -6.11 -13.53 -0.40
N ARG A 205 -4.82 -13.27 -0.63
CA ARG A 205 -4.31 -12.07 -1.33
C ARG A 205 -4.68 -10.73 -0.68
N LYS A 206 -5.07 -10.76 0.59
CA LYS A 206 -5.32 -9.57 1.43
C LYS A 206 -4.03 -8.85 1.82
N LEU A 207 -2.94 -9.61 1.89
CA LEU A 207 -1.57 -9.13 1.93
C LEU A 207 -0.96 -9.34 0.54
N ARG A 208 -1.01 -8.31 -0.31
CA ARG A 208 -0.64 -8.39 -1.73
C ARG A 208 0.79 -7.97 -1.95
N GLU A 209 1.56 -8.77 -2.67
CA GLU A 209 2.92 -8.38 -3.07
C GLU A 209 2.84 -7.31 -4.18
N LEU A 210 3.46 -6.15 -3.94
CA LEU A 210 3.57 -5.08 -4.96
C LEU A 210 4.90 -5.15 -5.71
N SER A 211 5.98 -5.43 -4.98
CA SER A 211 7.33 -5.43 -5.54
C SER A 211 8.26 -6.24 -4.67
N SER A 212 9.17 -6.99 -5.29
CA SER A 212 10.19 -7.78 -4.59
C SER A 212 11.57 -7.52 -5.17
N GLY A 213 12.61 -7.51 -4.33
CA GLY A 213 13.99 -7.50 -4.79
C GLY A 213 15.02 -7.55 -3.66
N PRO A 214 16.27 -7.11 -3.90
CA PRO A 214 17.39 -7.41 -3.01
C PRO A 214 17.21 -6.90 -1.58
N ARG A 215 16.57 -5.73 -1.42
CA ARG A 215 16.35 -5.08 -0.13
C ARG A 215 15.13 -5.58 0.63
N GLY A 216 14.31 -6.42 0.01
CA GLY A 216 13.07 -6.95 0.58
C GLY A 216 11.88 -6.90 -0.37
N THR A 217 10.71 -7.19 0.19
CA THR A 217 9.43 -7.22 -0.52
C THR A 217 8.50 -6.15 0.06
N ILE A 218 7.91 -5.33 -0.82
CA ILE A 218 6.87 -4.36 -0.47
C ILE A 218 5.51 -5.05 -0.62
N TRP A 219 4.73 -4.99 0.46
CA TRP A 219 3.40 -5.56 0.54
C TRP A 219 2.37 -4.45 0.69
N LEU A 220 1.23 -4.60 0.03
CA LEU A 220 0.04 -3.81 0.25
C LEU A 220 -0.88 -4.55 1.22
N LEU A 221 -1.30 -3.86 2.26
CA LEU A 221 -2.34 -4.29 3.17
C LEU A 221 -3.53 -3.34 3.02
N GLU A 222 -4.64 -3.90 2.56
CA GLU A 222 -5.91 -3.17 2.39
C GLU A 222 -6.50 -2.77 3.75
N GLU A 223 -7.31 -1.71 3.78
CA GLU A 223 -7.88 -1.12 5.00
C GLU A 223 -8.59 -2.17 5.88
N GLU A 224 -9.43 -3.01 5.26
CA GLU A 224 -10.24 -4.03 5.93
C GLU A 224 -9.41 -5.11 6.64
N ASN A 225 -8.11 -5.19 6.33
CA ASN A 225 -7.21 -6.24 6.82
C ASN A 225 -6.07 -5.67 7.67
N ILE A 226 -6.21 -4.43 8.16
CA ILE A 226 -5.21 -3.78 9.01
C ILE A 226 -4.93 -4.54 10.32
N ASP A 227 -5.84 -5.41 10.77
CA ASP A 227 -5.65 -6.31 11.91
C ASP A 227 -4.47 -7.27 11.71
N VAL A 228 -4.17 -7.64 10.46
CA VAL A 228 -3.04 -8.52 10.12
C VAL A 228 -1.71 -7.90 10.54
N TRP A 229 -1.57 -6.57 10.48
CA TRP A 229 -0.39 -5.88 11.00
C TRP A 229 -0.19 -6.16 12.50
N ARG A 230 -1.28 -6.17 13.28
CA ARG A 230 -1.19 -6.48 14.71
C ARG A 230 -0.79 -7.93 14.95
N CYS A 231 -1.31 -8.88 14.15
CA CYS A 231 -0.89 -10.28 14.22
C CYS A 231 0.62 -10.42 13.94
N ILE A 232 1.14 -9.71 12.93
CA ILE A 232 2.59 -9.65 12.62
C ILE A 232 3.38 -9.15 13.83
N GLU A 233 2.96 -8.05 14.46
CA GLU A 233 3.64 -7.52 15.66
C GLU A 233 3.68 -8.55 16.80
N ILE A 234 2.58 -9.28 17.05
CA ILE A 234 2.50 -10.31 18.09
C ILE A 234 3.52 -11.43 17.81
N VAL A 235 3.55 -11.96 16.58
CA VAL A 235 4.44 -13.06 16.22
C VAL A 235 5.91 -12.64 16.27
N GLN A 236 6.24 -11.42 15.82
CA GLN A 236 7.60 -10.89 15.89
C GLN A 236 8.07 -10.74 17.34
N LYS A 237 7.26 -10.14 18.22
CA LYS A 237 7.61 -9.95 19.63
C LYS A 237 7.81 -11.27 20.37
N ALA A 238 7.02 -12.28 20.04
CA ALA A 238 7.11 -13.60 20.65
C ALA A 238 8.22 -14.49 20.06
N SER A 239 9.08 -13.95 19.17
CA SER A 239 10.16 -14.72 18.51
C SER A 239 11.53 -14.00 18.62
N PRO A 240 12.02 -13.70 19.83
CA PRO A 240 13.42 -13.29 20.03
C PRO A 240 14.37 -14.46 19.70
N PRO A 241 15.61 -14.20 19.21
CA PRO A 241 16.24 -12.89 19.08
C PRO A 241 15.93 -12.16 17.76
N HIS A 242 15.40 -12.85 16.76
CA HIS A 242 15.32 -12.33 15.39
C HIS A 242 14.16 -11.36 15.13
N ASN A 243 13.12 -11.37 15.98
CA ASN A 243 11.91 -10.56 15.81
C ASN A 243 11.28 -10.72 14.41
N ALA A 244 11.22 -11.96 13.92
CA ALA A 244 10.82 -12.29 12.55
C ALA A 244 9.59 -13.22 12.53
N VAL A 245 8.92 -13.28 11.37
CA VAL A 245 7.75 -14.12 11.10
C VAL A 245 8.13 -15.21 10.10
N ASN A 246 7.80 -16.46 10.42
CA ASN A 246 8.00 -17.61 9.52
C ASN A 246 6.77 -17.79 8.61
N LEU A 247 6.88 -17.35 7.36
CA LEU A 247 5.84 -17.42 6.34
C LEU A 247 6.13 -18.53 5.33
N GLY A 248 5.96 -19.79 5.77
CA GLY A 248 6.30 -20.96 4.98
C GLY A 248 7.80 -21.23 5.05
N ALA A 249 8.48 -21.24 3.90
CA ALA A 249 9.91 -21.51 3.79
C ALA A 249 10.81 -20.30 4.09
N THR A 250 10.24 -19.10 4.23
CA THR A 250 11.01 -17.87 4.50
C THR A 250 10.74 -17.32 5.89
N THR A 251 11.82 -16.84 6.52
CA THR A 251 11.79 -16.07 7.76
C THR A 251 11.98 -14.60 7.40
N GLU A 252 10.98 -13.76 7.70
CA GLU A 252 10.96 -12.38 7.27
C GLU A 252 10.64 -11.43 8.43
N LYS A 253 11.35 -10.31 8.48
CA LYS A 253 11.07 -9.19 9.40
C LYS A 253 10.23 -8.15 8.68
N PHE A 254 9.07 -7.82 9.23
CA PHE A 254 8.13 -6.84 8.71
C PHE A 254 8.22 -5.52 9.46
N GLU A 255 8.15 -4.43 8.70
CA GLU A 255 8.04 -3.07 9.20
C GLU A 255 7.01 -2.26 8.38
N VAL A 256 6.39 -1.26 9.01
CA VAL A 256 5.50 -0.33 8.29
C VAL A 256 6.33 0.52 7.35
N PHE A 257 5.98 0.48 6.07
CA PHE A 257 6.68 1.17 5.00
C PHE A 257 6.05 2.53 4.69
N GLY A 258 4.72 2.59 4.59
CA GLY A 258 3.99 3.80 4.26
C GLY A 258 2.48 3.69 4.41
N VAL A 259 1.78 4.80 4.15
CA VAL A 259 0.32 4.93 4.27
C VAL A 259 -0.27 5.65 3.06
N GLY A 260 -1.43 5.19 2.59
CA GLY A 260 -2.13 5.73 1.42
C GLY A 260 -2.79 7.09 1.66
N LEU A 261 -2.77 7.96 0.64
CA LEU A 261 -3.26 9.34 0.73
C LEU A 261 -4.59 9.62 0.04
N LYS A 262 -4.77 9.10 -1.17
CA LYS A 262 -5.83 9.55 -2.09
C LYS A 262 -6.34 8.39 -2.94
N GLY A 263 -7.66 8.23 -3.01
CA GLY A 263 -8.33 7.12 -3.70
C GLY A 263 -8.39 5.85 -2.86
N GLU A 264 -7.32 5.55 -2.13
CA GLU A 264 -7.19 4.41 -1.22
C GLU A 264 -6.68 4.90 0.13
N LYS A 265 -7.51 5.71 0.81
CA LYS A 265 -7.20 6.13 2.18
C LYS A 265 -7.13 4.86 3.04
N ASP A 266 -6.18 4.83 3.96
CA ASP A 266 -5.99 3.74 4.93
C ASP A 266 -5.37 2.43 4.41
N HIS A 267 -4.95 2.39 3.15
CA HIS A 267 -4.02 1.34 2.71
C HIS A 267 -2.68 1.50 3.43
N VAL A 268 -2.14 0.39 3.91
CA VAL A 268 -0.86 0.34 4.60
C VAL A 268 0.13 -0.42 3.74
N LEU A 269 1.26 0.22 3.42
CA LEU A 269 2.39 -0.46 2.84
C LEU A 269 3.23 -1.05 3.96
N LEU A 270 3.52 -2.34 3.85
CA LEU A 270 4.48 -3.03 4.69
C LEU A 270 5.71 -3.36 3.87
N VAL A 271 6.82 -3.53 4.54
CA VAL A 271 8.03 -4.05 3.92
C VAL A 271 8.57 -5.22 4.72
N SER A 272 8.93 -6.29 4.02
CA SER A 272 9.51 -7.49 4.61
C SER A 272 10.95 -7.69 4.14
N GLN A 273 11.82 -8.07 5.06
CA GLN A 273 13.23 -8.36 4.79
C GLN A 273 13.52 -9.80 5.22
N LYS A 274 14.13 -10.59 4.32
CA LYS A 274 14.54 -11.95 4.66
C LYS A 274 15.62 -11.90 5.73
N VAL A 275 15.44 -12.67 6.80
CA VAL A 275 16.42 -12.81 7.87
C VAL A 275 17.15 -14.13 7.64
N THR A 276 18.46 -14.05 7.35
CA THR A 276 19.32 -15.23 7.35
C THR A 276 19.50 -15.65 8.80
N VAL A 277 18.90 -16.78 9.16
CA VAL A 277 19.20 -17.46 10.43
C VAL A 277 20.56 -18.12 10.20
N ILE A 278 21.60 -17.52 10.78
CA ILE A 278 22.97 -18.04 10.78
C ILE A 278 23.06 -19.16 11.82
#